data_AF-A0A419EZ05-F1
#
_entry.id   AF-A0A419EZ05-F1
#
_cell.length_a   1.000
_cell.length_b   1.000
_cell.length_c   1.000
_cell.angle_alpha   90.00
_cell.angle_beta   90.00
_cell.angle_gamma   90.00
#
_symmetry.space_group_name_H-M   'P 1'
#
loop_
_entity.id
_entity.type
_entity.pdbx_description
1 polymer ?
#
loop_
_entity_poly.entity_id
_entity_poly.type
_entity_poly.pdbx_seq_one_letter_code
_entity_poly.pdbx_strand_id
1 'polypeptide(L)'
;MGKADTNNSKIKKEMYLLLDKLPQEEISGVKRYLQYVIDKAQEERLNDILENAPIDDEPLTKREIKAIETSMAQIARGEYITFEQYLKKRNSK
;
A
#
# COMPACT_ATOMS: atom_id res chain seq x y z
N MET A 1 -9.75 16.77 25.92
CA MET A 1 -10.64 16.01 25.00
C MET A 1 -12.05 16.53 25.18
N GLY A 2 -12.79 16.92 24.12
CA GLY A 2 -14.21 17.29 24.32
C GLY A 2 -14.85 18.35 23.40
N LYS A 3 -14.18 18.87 22.36
CA LYS A 3 -14.83 19.77 21.37
C LYS A 3 -14.84 19.20 19.95
N ALA A 4 -13.76 18.54 19.51
CA ALA A 4 -13.67 17.94 18.18
C ALA A 4 -14.61 16.74 18.00
N ASP A 5 -14.68 15.85 19.00
CA ASP A 5 -15.54 14.66 18.96
C ASP A 5 -17.03 15.01 18.95
N THR A 6 -17.41 16.06 19.68
CA THR A 6 -18.77 16.60 19.74
C THR A 6 -19.20 17.20 18.41
N ASN A 7 -18.27 17.89 17.72
CA ASN A 7 -18.53 18.48 16.41
C ASN A 7 -18.68 17.42 15.32
N ASN A 8 -17.81 16.41 15.32
CA ASN A 8 -17.89 15.29 14.37
C ASN A 8 -19.17 14.46 14.58
N SER A 9 -19.58 14.25 15.83
CA SER A 9 -20.87 13.62 16.16
C SER A 9 -22.07 14.43 15.65
N LYS A 10 -22.02 15.76 15.73
CA LYS A 10 -23.09 16.63 15.22
C LYS A 10 -23.21 16.53 13.69
N ILE A 11 -22.08 16.63 12.98
CA ILE A 11 -22.02 16.52 11.52
C ILE A 11 -22.54 15.16 11.05
N LYS A 12 -22.15 14.06 11.70
CA LYS A 12 -22.66 12.72 11.36
C LYS A 12 -24.18 12.61 11.52
N LYS A 13 -24.74 13.19 12.59
CA LYS A 13 -26.20 13.22 12.80
C LYS A 13 -26.91 14.01 11.69
N GLU A 14 -26.37 15.15 11.31
CA GLU A 14 -26.91 15.96 10.20
C GLU A 14 -26.86 15.18 8.87
N MET A 15 -25.78 14.44 8.60
CA MET A 15 -25.67 13.58 7.42
C MET A 15 -26.71 12.46 7.40
N TYR A 16 -26.96 11.78 8.53
CA TYR A 16 -28.00 10.75 8.59
C TYR A 16 -29.40 11.32 8.25
N LEU A 17 -29.71 12.52 8.75
CA LEU A 17 -30.98 13.19 8.42
C LEU A 17 -31.12 13.54 6.94
N LEU A 18 -30.01 13.79 6.24
CA LEU A 18 -30.01 14.03 4.80
C LEU A 18 -30.19 12.73 4.01
N LEU A 19 -29.55 11.64 4.47
CA LEU A 19 -29.70 10.31 3.87
C LEU A 19 -31.15 9.80 3.99
N ASP A 20 -31.82 10.06 5.11
CA ASP A 20 -33.23 9.68 5.31
C ASP A 20 -34.21 10.40 4.36
N LYS A 21 -33.81 11.58 3.84
CA LYS A 21 -34.62 12.40 2.94
C LYS A 21 -34.29 12.19 1.46
N LEU A 22 -33.38 11.27 1.16
CA LEU A 22 -32.90 11.09 -0.20
C LEU A 22 -34.00 10.49 -1.09
N PRO A 23 -34.22 11.04 -2.31
CA PRO A 23 -35.08 10.38 -3.29
C PRO A 23 -34.55 8.98 -3.63
N GLN A 24 -35.44 8.02 -3.85
CA GLN A 24 -35.06 6.62 -4.08
C GLN A 24 -34.14 6.46 -5.29
N GLU A 25 -34.36 7.27 -6.32
CA GLU A 25 -33.59 7.30 -7.56
C GLU A 25 -32.12 7.68 -7.32
N GLU A 26 -31.86 8.49 -6.29
CA GLU A 26 -30.53 9.05 -5.99
C GLU A 26 -29.72 8.16 -5.02
N ILE A 27 -30.34 7.19 -4.35
CA ILE A 27 -29.69 6.35 -3.31
C ILE A 27 -28.44 5.65 -3.87
N SER A 28 -28.55 5.11 -5.09
CA SER A 28 -27.44 4.41 -5.74
C SER A 28 -26.27 5.36 -6.03
N GLY A 29 -26.57 6.57 -6.53
CA GLY A 29 -25.56 7.58 -6.84
C GLY A 29 -24.82 8.05 -5.59
N VAL A 30 -25.54 8.36 -4.53
CA VAL A 30 -24.96 8.78 -3.24
C VAL A 30 -24.15 7.67 -2.60
N LYS A 31 -24.64 6.43 -2.63
CA LYS A 31 -23.88 5.26 -2.14
C LYS A 31 -22.54 5.13 -2.86
N ARG A 32 -22.55 5.25 -4.19
CA ARG A 32 -21.32 5.14 -5.00
C ARG A 32 -20.34 6.27 -4.68
N TYR A 33 -20.83 7.48 -4.51
CA TYR A 33 -19.98 8.62 -4.13
C TYR A 33 -19.37 8.43 -2.74
N LEU A 34 -20.16 8.02 -1.74
CA LEU A 34 -19.65 7.75 -0.40
C LEU A 34 -18.58 6.66 -0.39
N GLN A 35 -18.78 5.59 -1.18
CA GLN A 35 -17.78 4.53 -1.33
C GLN A 35 -16.48 5.09 -1.92
N TYR A 36 -16.56 5.89 -2.99
CA TYR A 36 -15.39 6.55 -3.58
C TYR A 36 -14.62 7.39 -2.56
N VAL A 37 -15.31 8.17 -1.72
CA VAL A 37 -14.66 9.00 -0.69
C VAL A 37 -13.92 8.13 0.34
N ILE A 38 -14.53 7.01 0.75
CA ILE A 38 -13.90 6.07 1.70
C ILE A 38 -12.64 5.46 1.09
N ASP A 39 -12.73 4.96 -0.15
CA ASP A 39 -11.62 4.30 -0.83
C ASP A 39 -10.46 5.28 -1.05
N LYS A 40 -10.75 6.50 -1.51
CA LYS A 40 -9.75 7.54 -1.70
C LYS A 40 -9.03 7.93 -0.41
N ALA A 41 -9.76 8.04 0.71
CA ALA A 41 -9.14 8.34 2.00
C ALA A 41 -8.20 7.23 2.48
N GLN A 42 -8.47 5.96 2.12
CA GLN A 42 -7.58 4.85 2.40
C GLN A 42 -6.34 4.87 1.51
N GLU A 43 -6.49 5.20 0.23
CA GLU A 43 -5.36 5.36 -0.71
C GLU A 43 -4.43 6.50 -0.31
N GLU A 44 -4.97 7.68 0.04
CA GLU A 44 -4.17 8.82 0.50
C GLU A 44 -3.38 8.47 1.77
N ARG A 45 -3.99 7.73 2.70
CA ARG A 45 -3.30 7.24 3.90
C ARG A 45 -2.20 6.25 3.56
N LEU A 46 -2.41 5.37 2.59
CA LEU A 46 -1.37 4.44 2.13
C LEU A 46 -0.21 5.18 1.48
N ASN A 47 -0.50 6.18 0.63
CA ASN A 47 0.52 7.00 -0.02
C ASN A 47 1.34 7.79 1.01
N ASP A 48 0.69 8.38 2.01
CA ASP A 48 1.37 9.09 3.10
C ASP A 48 2.32 8.17 3.88
N ILE A 49 1.89 6.93 4.15
CA ILE A 49 2.75 5.92 4.80
C ILE A 49 3.94 5.56 3.92
N LEU A 50 3.74 5.40 2.61
CA LEU A 50 4.81 5.01 1.69
C LEU A 50 5.81 6.14 1.43
N GLU A 51 5.32 7.38 1.28
CA GLU A 51 6.16 8.56 1.06
C GLU A 51 6.99 8.94 2.28
N ASN A 52 6.41 8.76 3.48
CA ASN A 52 7.06 9.11 4.75
C ASN A 52 7.59 7.89 5.51
N ALA A 53 7.62 6.72 4.89
CA ALA A 53 8.24 5.55 5.48
C ALA A 53 9.71 5.89 5.80
N PRO A 54 10.17 5.71 7.04
CA PRO A 54 11.59 5.87 7.33
C PRO A 54 12.36 4.92 6.42
N ILE A 55 13.42 5.43 5.79
CA ILE A 55 14.38 4.58 5.08
C ILE A 55 15.06 3.74 6.16
N ASP A 56 14.58 2.51 6.33
CA ASP A 56 15.16 1.57 7.26
C ASP A 56 16.34 0.88 6.56
N ASP A 57 17.55 1.40 6.79
CA ASP A 57 18.77 0.66 6.52
C ASP A 57 18.94 -0.38 7.63
N GLU A 58 18.08 -1.41 7.62
CA GLU A 58 18.21 -2.54 8.53
C GLU A 58 19.64 -3.12 8.37
N PRO A 59 20.38 -3.34 9.48
CA PRO A 59 21.68 -3.97 9.38
C PRO A 59 21.51 -5.37 8.81
N LEU A 60 22.36 -5.74 7.86
CA LEU A 60 22.35 -7.08 7.27
C LEU A 60 22.36 -8.15 8.37
N THR A 61 21.40 -9.07 8.29
CA THR A 61 21.36 -10.22 9.18
C THR A 61 22.54 -11.14 8.89
N LYS A 62 22.92 -11.96 9.87
CA LYS A 62 23.97 -12.98 9.69
C LYS A 62 23.70 -13.92 8.51
N ARG A 63 22.42 -14.19 8.23
CA ARG A 63 22.00 -15.03 7.10
C ARG A 63 22.28 -14.34 5.77
N GLU A 64 22.01 -13.05 5.67
CA GLU A 64 22.25 -12.27 4.46
C GLU A 64 23.74 -12.09 4.20
N ILE A 65 24.53 -11.79 5.24
CA ILE A 65 26.00 -11.74 5.15
C ILE A 65 26.54 -13.05 4.58
N LYS A 66 26.12 -14.18 5.15
CA LYS A 66 26.54 -15.51 4.67
C LYS A 66 26.10 -15.78 3.22
N ALA A 67 24.92 -15.33 2.82
CA ALA A 67 24.43 -15.48 1.46
C ALA A 67 25.26 -14.66 0.46
N ILE A 68 25.66 -13.44 0.84
CA ILE A 68 26.56 -12.59 0.06
C ILE A 68 27.93 -13.24 -0.10
N GLU A 69 28.54 -13.69 1.01
CA GLU A 69 29.84 -14.38 0.99
C GLU A 69 29.80 -15.62 0.08
N THR A 70 28.73 -16.41 0.18
CA THR A 70 28.51 -17.59 -0.66
C THR A 70 28.44 -17.19 -2.13
N SER A 71 27.66 -16.16 -2.45
CA SER A 71 27.49 -15.66 -3.82
C SER A 71 28.79 -15.14 -4.40
N MET A 72 29.57 -14.39 -3.62
CA MET A 72 30.90 -13.92 -4.04
C MET A 72 31.85 -15.08 -4.34
N ALA A 73 31.84 -16.13 -3.50
CA ALA A 73 32.65 -17.32 -3.73
C ALA A 73 32.21 -18.09 -4.99
N GLN A 74 30.91 -18.15 -5.28
CA GLN A 74 30.38 -18.75 -6.51
C GLN A 74 30.85 -17.98 -7.75
N ILE A 75 30.74 -16.65 -7.72
CA ILE A 75 31.23 -15.78 -8.80
C ILE A 75 32.72 -16.01 -9.04
N ALA A 76 33.53 -16.07 -7.97
CA ALA A 76 34.96 -16.33 -8.07
C ALA A 76 35.30 -17.70 -8.69
N ARG A 77 34.44 -18.71 -8.52
CA ARG A 77 34.57 -20.04 -9.16
C ARG A 77 33.99 -20.11 -10.58
N GLY A 78 33.42 -19.02 -11.09
CA GLY A 78 32.73 -19.02 -12.38
C GLY A 78 31.35 -19.69 -12.35
N GLU A 79 30.78 -19.92 -11.16
CA GLU A 79 29.46 -20.51 -10.96
C GLU A 79 28.36 -19.45 -11.09
N TYR A 80 28.31 -18.76 -12.23
CA TYR A 80 27.29 -17.76 -12.54
C TYR A 80 26.81 -17.89 -13.98
N ILE A 81 25.63 -17.32 -14.27
CA ILE A 81 25.16 -17.12 -15.64
C ILE A 81 25.08 -15.62 -15.91
N THR A 82 25.34 -15.23 -17.16
CA THR A 82 25.11 -13.86 -17.59
C THR A 82 23.62 -13.57 -17.69
N PHE A 83 23.27 -12.29 -17.67
CA PHE A 83 21.89 -11.86 -17.86
C PHE A 83 21.30 -12.35 -19.19
N GLU A 84 22.09 -12.35 -20.26
CA GLU A 84 21.67 -12.89 -21.57
C GLU A 84 21.37 -14.40 -21.53
N GLN A 85 22.23 -15.18 -20.85
CA GLN A 85 22.03 -16.62 -20.67
C GLN A 85 20.75 -16.90 -19.86
N TYR A 86 20.49 -16.10 -18.82
CA TYR A 86 19.25 -16.16 -18.06
C TYR A 86 18.02 -15.90 -18.93
N LEU A 87 18.03 -14.83 -19.72
CA LEU A 87 16.90 -14.49 -20.61
C LEU A 87 16.63 -15.58 -21.65
N LYS A 88 17.68 -16.15 -22.25
CA LYS A 88 17.56 -17.30 -23.17
C LYS A 88 16.91 -18.49 -22.48
N LYS A 89 17.39 -18.88 -21.29
CA LYS A 89 16.83 -20.01 -20.51
C LYS A 89 15.36 -19.78 -20.12
N ARG A 90 14.99 -18.55 -19.78
CA ARG A 90 13.61 -18.18 -19.41
C ARG A 90 12.65 -18.29 -20.59
N ASN A 91 13.06 -17.83 -21.77
CA ASN A 91 12.22 -17.80 -22.98
C ASN A 91 12.20 -19.15 -23.72
N SER A 92 13.01 -20.13 -23.31
CA SER A 92 13.00 -21.51 -23.82
C SER A 92 12.14 -22.47 -22.98
N LYS A 93 11.39 -21.95 -21.99
CA LYS A 93 10.35 -22.67 -21.25
C LYS A 93 8.99 -22.13 -21.65
#